data_AF-Q6TNW7-F1
#
_entry.id   AF-Q6TNW7-F1
#
_cell.length_a   1.000
_cell.length_b   1.000
_cell.length_c   1.000
_cell.angle_alpha   90.00
_cell.angle_beta   90.00
_cell.angle_gamma   90.00
#
_symmetry.space_group_name_H-M   'P 1'
#
loop_
_entity.id
_entity.type
_entity.pdbx_description
1 polymer ?
#
loop_
_entity_poly.entity_id
_entity_poly.type
_entity_poly.pdbx_seq_one_letter_code
_entity_poly.pdbx_strand_id
1 'polypeptide(L)'
;LNHHLSGLFGVSSLAWSGHLVHVAIPESRGIDVNWSNFLTVAPHPEGLKPFFSGNWSAYSSNPDSLQHIFSTSEGSGTAILTFLGGFHPQTQAMWLTDIAHHHLAIAVLFIIAGHMYRTNWGIGHSMKDILEAHQPPSGRLGKGHSGLYETITESLHMQLGLALACLGVATSLVAQHMYALPSYAFMAKDFVTQSALYTHHQYIAGFLMVGAFAHGAIFFVRDYDPETNKDNVLARMLEHKEAIISHLSWVSLFLGFHTLGLYVHNDTMMAFGTPEKQILVEPVFAQWIQAASGKAAYGFDVLLANPESPATVAGSQIWLPNWLEAINSGKNSLFLKIGPGDFLVHHAIALALHTTTLILVKGALDARGSKLMPDKKDFGFSFPCDGPGRGGTCDISPWDAFYLAMFWMLNTIG
;
A
#
# COMPACT_ATOMS: atom_id res chain seq x y z
N LEU A 1 14.66 -1.34 15.98
CA LEU A 1 14.23 -0.27 15.04
C LEU A 1 15.41 0.42 14.37
N ASN A 2 16.31 1.10 15.10
CA ASN A 2 17.47 1.80 14.51
C ASN A 2 18.24 0.98 13.47
N HIS A 3 18.65 -0.25 13.83
CA HIS A 3 19.37 -1.15 12.91
C HIS A 3 18.56 -1.57 11.69
N HIS A 4 17.24 -1.71 11.80
CA HIS A 4 16.39 -2.06 10.66
C HIS A 4 16.18 -0.86 9.74
N LEU A 5 15.90 0.32 10.29
CA LEU A 5 15.74 1.53 9.50
C LEU A 5 17.06 1.89 8.80
N SER A 6 18.15 2.06 9.55
CA SER A 6 19.43 2.48 8.96
C SER A 6 20.13 1.36 8.21
N GLY A 7 20.28 0.18 8.80
CA GLY A 7 21.02 -0.94 8.20
C GLY A 7 20.17 -1.70 7.17
N LEU A 8 19.11 -2.35 7.62
CA LEU A 8 18.32 -3.23 6.74
C LEU A 8 17.67 -2.47 5.58
N PHE A 9 17.09 -1.30 5.80
CA PHE A 9 16.46 -0.52 4.73
C PHE A 9 17.41 0.50 4.11
N GLY A 10 18.05 1.34 4.93
CA GLY A 10 18.92 2.41 4.46
C GLY A 10 20.14 1.90 3.70
N VAL A 11 21.01 1.12 4.35
CA VAL A 11 22.24 0.60 3.73
C VAL A 11 21.93 -0.36 2.58
N SER A 12 20.91 -1.21 2.69
CA SER A 12 20.53 -2.08 1.57
C SER A 12 20.00 -1.29 0.37
N SER A 13 19.20 -0.24 0.58
CA SER A 13 18.74 0.62 -0.52
C SER A 13 19.90 1.41 -1.13
N LEU A 14 20.87 1.86 -0.32
CA LEU A 14 22.09 2.50 -0.81
C LEU A 14 22.92 1.53 -1.66
N ALA A 15 23.10 0.29 -1.18
CA ALA A 15 23.81 -0.75 -1.90
C ALA A 15 23.09 -1.13 -3.21
N TRP A 16 21.75 -1.15 -3.21
CA TRP A 16 20.95 -1.40 -4.40
C TRP A 16 21.04 -0.26 -5.42
N SER A 17 21.00 1.01 -4.97
CA SER A 17 21.32 2.15 -5.83
C SER A 17 22.73 2.02 -6.43
N GLY A 18 23.70 1.63 -5.59
CA GLY A 18 25.05 1.27 -6.03
C GLY A 18 25.00 0.24 -7.16
N HIS A 19 24.38 -0.92 -6.95
CA HIS A 19 24.24 -1.97 -7.97
C HIS A 19 23.60 -1.44 -9.27
N LEU A 20 22.53 -0.64 -9.18
CA LEU A 20 21.88 -0.07 -10.36
C LEU A 20 22.81 0.86 -11.15
N VAL A 21 23.50 1.78 -10.47
CA VAL A 21 24.46 2.73 -11.06
C VAL A 21 25.65 2.02 -11.70
N HIS A 22 26.10 0.96 -11.06
CA HIS A 22 27.37 0.33 -11.36
C HIS A 22 27.29 -0.89 -12.27
N VAL A 23 26.13 -1.56 -12.34
CA VAL A 23 25.93 -2.78 -13.12
C VAL A 23 24.72 -2.62 -14.04
N ALA A 24 23.53 -2.40 -13.50
CA ALA A 24 22.30 -2.45 -14.31
C ALA A 24 22.24 -1.36 -15.39
N ILE A 25 22.64 -0.12 -15.08
CA ILE A 25 22.66 1.00 -16.04
C ILE A 25 23.71 0.76 -17.14
N PRO A 26 24.99 0.44 -16.84
CA PRO A 26 25.96 0.04 -17.86
C PRO A 26 25.49 -1.11 -18.76
N GLU A 27 24.95 -2.18 -18.19
CA GLU A 27 24.43 -3.33 -18.94
C GLU A 27 23.25 -2.93 -19.84
N SER A 28 22.38 -2.04 -19.36
CA SER A 28 21.28 -1.48 -20.18
C SER A 28 21.78 -0.64 -21.35
N ARG A 29 23.06 -0.24 -21.35
CA ARG A 29 23.75 0.50 -22.41
C ARG A 29 24.74 -0.36 -23.19
N GLY A 30 24.70 -1.69 -23.02
CA GLY A 30 25.57 -2.64 -23.71
C GLY A 30 27.02 -2.64 -23.21
N ILE A 31 27.28 -2.14 -22.00
CA ILE A 31 28.59 -2.15 -21.36
C ILE A 31 28.60 -3.28 -20.31
N ASP A 32 29.37 -4.35 -20.59
CA ASP A 32 29.52 -5.48 -19.66
C ASP A 32 30.30 -5.07 -18.41
N VAL A 33 29.65 -5.16 -17.25
CA VAL A 33 30.26 -4.88 -15.95
C VAL A 33 30.03 -6.04 -15.01
N ASN A 34 31.12 -6.70 -14.64
CA ASN A 34 31.12 -7.87 -13.79
C ASN A 34 32.22 -7.78 -12.72
N TRP A 35 32.30 -8.79 -11.85
CA TRP A 35 33.24 -8.81 -10.73
C TRP A 35 34.72 -8.63 -11.12
N SER A 36 35.10 -8.94 -12.37
CA SER A 36 36.48 -8.82 -12.83
C SER A 36 36.89 -7.40 -13.21
N ASN A 37 35.95 -6.56 -13.67
CA ASN A 37 36.23 -5.23 -14.21
C ASN A 37 35.55 -4.09 -13.44
N PHE A 38 34.64 -4.42 -12.49
CA PHE A 38 33.85 -3.46 -11.74
C PHE A 38 34.67 -2.35 -11.03
N LEU A 39 35.87 -2.67 -10.56
CA LEU A 39 36.76 -1.71 -9.90
C LEU A 39 37.47 -0.75 -10.86
N THR A 40 37.46 -1.06 -12.16
CA THR A 40 38.19 -0.31 -13.20
C THR A 40 37.27 0.42 -14.17
N VAL A 41 36.00 0.01 -14.26
CA VAL A 41 34.98 0.69 -15.08
C VAL A 41 34.26 1.73 -14.21
N ALA A 42 34.47 3.00 -14.52
CA ALA A 42 33.77 4.08 -13.82
C ALA A 42 32.29 4.14 -14.25
N PRO A 43 31.33 4.28 -13.32
CA PRO A 43 29.90 4.38 -13.66
C PRO A 43 29.53 5.70 -14.34
N HIS A 44 30.35 6.73 -14.18
CA HIS A 44 30.16 8.05 -14.78
C HIS A 44 31.50 8.61 -15.27
N PRO A 45 31.58 9.28 -16.43
CA PRO A 45 32.84 9.78 -17.00
C PRO A 45 33.64 10.71 -16.07
N GLU A 46 32.95 11.53 -15.29
CA GLU A 46 33.59 12.46 -14.32
C GLU A 46 33.94 11.83 -12.96
N GLY A 47 33.66 10.53 -12.80
CA GLY A 47 33.90 9.80 -11.55
C GLY A 47 33.23 10.45 -10.33
N LEU A 48 33.89 10.41 -9.18
CA LEU A 48 33.39 10.96 -7.91
C LEU A 48 33.69 12.45 -7.70
N LYS A 49 34.38 13.12 -8.64
CA LYS A 49 34.76 14.52 -8.46
C LYS A 49 33.53 15.44 -8.29
N PRO A 50 32.46 15.35 -9.11
CA PRO A 50 31.26 16.18 -8.93
C PRO A 50 30.54 15.93 -7.60
N PHE A 51 30.58 14.70 -7.07
CA PHE A 51 30.02 14.37 -5.76
C PHE A 51 30.67 15.18 -4.64
N PHE A 52 32.01 15.16 -4.55
CA PHE A 52 32.75 15.85 -3.49
C PHE A 52 32.79 17.38 -3.67
N SER A 53 32.65 17.88 -4.90
CA SER A 53 32.55 19.32 -5.16
C SER A 53 31.14 19.88 -4.98
N GLY A 54 30.13 19.05 -4.70
CA GLY A 54 28.73 19.45 -4.58
C GLY A 54 28.02 19.74 -5.90
N ASN A 55 28.65 19.48 -7.05
CA ASN A 55 28.05 19.67 -8.38
C ASN A 55 27.26 18.42 -8.81
N TRP A 56 26.22 18.06 -8.04
CA TRP A 56 25.50 16.80 -8.26
C TRP A 56 24.69 16.76 -9.56
N SER A 57 24.35 17.92 -10.15
CA SER A 57 23.67 18.02 -11.45
C SER A 57 24.48 17.44 -12.61
N ALA A 58 25.80 17.25 -12.45
CA ALA A 58 26.61 16.54 -13.43
C ALA A 58 26.09 15.11 -13.66
N TYR A 59 25.62 14.42 -12.61
CA TYR A 59 25.15 13.04 -12.68
C TYR A 59 23.78 12.84 -13.33
N SER A 60 23.03 13.92 -13.52
CA SER A 60 21.74 13.93 -14.23
C SER A 60 21.84 14.41 -15.68
N SER A 61 23.04 14.79 -16.11
CA SER A 61 23.26 15.35 -17.45
C SER A 61 23.35 14.25 -18.50
N ASN A 62 22.78 14.49 -19.69
CA ASN A 62 22.75 13.55 -20.81
C ASN A 62 22.10 12.19 -20.47
N PRO A 63 20.78 12.16 -20.21
CA PRO A 63 20.03 10.92 -20.01
C PRO A 63 19.99 10.08 -21.29
N ASP A 64 19.57 8.82 -21.16
CA ASP A 64 19.28 7.97 -22.33
C ASP A 64 18.22 8.64 -23.22
N SER A 65 18.45 8.64 -24.53
CA SER A 65 17.54 9.29 -25.48
C SER A 65 16.24 8.50 -25.65
N LEU A 66 15.22 9.13 -26.24
CA LEU A 66 13.97 8.45 -26.58
C LEU A 66 14.15 7.35 -27.64
N GLN A 67 15.27 7.37 -28.37
CA GLN A 67 15.64 6.37 -29.38
C GLN A 67 16.59 5.30 -28.82
N HIS A 68 16.89 5.34 -27.51
CA HIS A 68 17.74 4.34 -26.87
C HIS A 68 17.21 2.93 -27.09
N ILE A 69 18.11 2.03 -27.52
CA ILE A 69 17.83 0.60 -27.65
C ILE A 69 18.41 -0.10 -26.43
N PHE A 70 17.53 -0.60 -25.56
CA PHE A 70 17.89 -1.25 -24.31
C PHE A 70 18.87 -2.41 -24.54
N SER A 71 19.88 -2.49 -23.68
CA SER A 71 21.03 -3.39 -23.76
C SER A 71 22.01 -3.12 -24.92
N THR A 72 22.02 -1.91 -25.48
CA THR A 72 22.98 -1.49 -26.50
C THR A 72 23.46 -0.07 -26.26
N SER A 73 24.57 0.33 -26.89
CA SER A 73 25.06 1.71 -26.78
C SER A 73 24.30 2.71 -27.65
N GLU A 74 23.41 2.25 -28.53
CA GLU A 74 22.69 3.10 -29.48
C GLU A 74 21.67 3.99 -28.75
N GLY A 75 21.84 5.32 -28.87
CA GLY A 75 21.00 6.30 -28.19
C GLY A 75 21.21 6.37 -26.68
N SER A 76 22.25 5.72 -26.14
CA SER A 76 22.57 5.75 -24.71
C SER A 76 23.18 7.08 -24.26
N GLY A 77 22.85 7.47 -23.03
CA GLY A 77 23.39 8.64 -22.35
C GLY A 77 24.51 8.29 -21.39
N THR A 78 24.88 9.25 -20.55
CA THR A 78 25.87 9.09 -19.49
C THR A 78 25.31 9.33 -18.09
N ALA A 79 24.11 9.89 -17.96
CA ALA A 79 23.48 10.14 -16.67
C ALA A 79 23.36 8.84 -15.86
N ILE A 80 23.54 8.95 -14.55
CA ILE A 80 23.38 7.82 -13.61
C ILE A 80 22.25 8.05 -12.59
N LEU A 81 21.83 9.31 -12.41
CA LEU A 81 20.78 9.69 -11.47
C LEU A 81 19.90 10.74 -12.15
N THR A 82 18.65 10.40 -12.49
CA THR A 82 17.74 11.31 -13.17
C THR A 82 16.42 11.46 -12.41
N PHE A 83 15.55 12.34 -12.90
CA PHE A 83 14.19 12.49 -12.40
C PHE A 83 13.25 12.78 -13.56
N LEU A 84 13.31 11.92 -14.57
CA LEU A 84 12.66 12.10 -15.87
C LEU A 84 11.13 11.95 -15.76
N GLY A 85 10.67 10.98 -14.97
CA GLY A 85 9.27 10.58 -14.96
C GLY A 85 8.86 9.82 -16.23
N GLY A 86 7.63 9.30 -16.23
CA GLY A 86 7.09 8.50 -17.34
C GLY A 86 7.83 7.18 -17.54
N PHE A 87 7.90 6.72 -18.79
CA PHE A 87 8.45 5.41 -19.15
C PHE A 87 9.43 5.51 -20.32
N HIS A 88 10.41 4.61 -20.32
CA HIS A 88 11.31 4.43 -21.46
C HIS A 88 10.52 3.93 -22.68
N PRO A 89 10.58 4.60 -23.85
CA PRO A 89 9.67 4.34 -24.98
C PRO A 89 9.70 2.90 -25.52
N GLN A 90 10.89 2.28 -25.60
CA GLN A 90 11.01 0.92 -26.12
C GLN A 90 10.50 -0.15 -25.13
N THR A 91 10.94 -0.06 -23.87
CA THR A 91 10.69 -1.07 -22.83
C THR A 91 9.32 -0.92 -22.18
N GLN A 92 8.73 0.28 -22.23
CA GLN A 92 7.49 0.65 -21.53
C GLN A 92 7.58 0.45 -20.01
N ALA A 93 8.78 0.66 -19.46
CA ALA A 93 9.07 0.56 -18.03
C ALA A 93 9.72 1.86 -17.52
N MET A 94 9.72 2.05 -16.20
CA MET A 94 10.40 3.17 -15.56
C MET A 94 11.89 3.22 -15.91
N TRP A 95 12.45 4.43 -15.98
CA TRP A 95 13.86 4.66 -16.27
C TRP A 95 14.76 4.09 -15.16
N LEU A 96 15.80 3.33 -15.53
CA LEU A 96 16.73 2.75 -14.54
C LEU A 96 17.45 3.83 -13.71
N THR A 97 17.77 4.96 -14.33
CA THR A 97 18.38 6.13 -13.67
C THR A 97 17.43 6.81 -12.68
N ASP A 98 16.13 6.79 -12.92
CA ASP A 98 15.11 7.26 -11.96
C ASP A 98 14.96 6.27 -10.80
N ILE A 99 14.98 4.95 -11.07
CA ILE A 99 14.96 3.91 -10.03
C ILE A 99 16.21 3.99 -9.15
N ALA A 100 17.39 4.17 -9.76
CA ALA A 100 18.65 4.34 -9.03
C ALA A 100 18.63 5.56 -8.12
N HIS A 101 18.10 6.68 -8.61
CA HIS A 101 17.95 7.91 -7.83
C HIS A 101 16.91 7.76 -6.72
N HIS A 102 15.78 7.10 -6.98
CA HIS A 102 14.79 6.77 -5.95
C HIS A 102 15.43 6.00 -4.79
N HIS A 103 16.19 4.94 -5.10
CA HIS A 103 16.85 4.13 -4.07
C HIS A 103 17.90 4.89 -3.27
N LEU A 104 18.65 5.79 -3.91
CA LEU A 104 19.59 6.67 -3.22
C LEU A 104 18.85 7.64 -2.27
N ALA A 105 17.76 8.25 -2.75
CA ALA A 105 16.98 9.20 -1.96
C ALA A 105 16.35 8.55 -0.72
N ILE A 106 15.68 7.40 -0.88
CA ILE A 106 15.07 6.69 0.26
C ILE A 106 16.14 6.10 1.20
N ALA A 107 17.32 5.75 0.69
CA ALA A 107 18.41 5.29 1.53
C ALA A 107 18.83 6.37 2.53
N VAL A 108 19.00 7.62 2.05
CA VAL A 108 19.31 8.77 2.92
C VAL A 108 18.22 8.97 3.97
N LEU A 109 16.94 8.93 3.57
CA LEU A 109 15.82 9.06 4.50
C LEU A 109 15.85 7.99 5.60
N PHE A 110 16.06 6.73 5.23
CA PHE A 110 16.06 5.62 6.18
C PHE A 110 17.31 5.59 7.08
N ILE A 111 18.47 5.96 6.55
CA ILE A 111 19.69 6.12 7.36
C ILE A 111 19.48 7.20 8.42
N ILE A 112 18.96 8.37 8.04
CA ILE A 112 18.67 9.45 9.00
C ILE A 112 17.61 9.00 10.01
N ALA A 113 16.50 8.41 9.56
CA ALA A 113 15.43 7.93 10.44
C ALA A 113 15.92 6.86 11.44
N GLY A 114 16.88 6.03 11.04
CA GLY A 114 17.48 5.01 11.91
C GLY A 114 18.34 5.56 13.05
N HIS A 115 18.57 6.87 13.13
CA HIS A 115 19.28 7.54 14.23
C HIS A 115 18.33 8.27 15.20
N MET A 116 17.02 8.05 15.09
CA MET A 116 16.02 8.74 15.91
C MET A 116 15.93 8.19 17.35
N TYR A 117 15.97 6.88 17.56
CA TYR A 117 15.66 6.28 18.87
C TYR A 117 16.91 6.12 19.74
N ARG A 118 16.74 6.31 21.05
CA ARG A 118 17.83 6.27 22.03
C ARG A 118 18.46 4.88 22.10
N THR A 119 19.79 4.86 22.18
CA THR A 119 20.60 3.65 22.35
C THR A 119 21.48 3.78 23.61
N ASN A 120 22.44 2.86 23.79
CA ASN A 120 23.45 2.93 24.86
C ASN A 120 24.34 4.18 24.82
N TRP A 121 24.29 4.98 23.74
CA TRP A 121 25.02 6.24 23.58
C TRP A 121 24.34 7.45 24.25
N GLY A 122 23.18 7.27 24.90
CA GLY A 122 22.53 8.30 25.72
C GLY A 122 21.79 9.41 24.96
N ILE A 123 21.87 9.45 23.63
CA ILE A 123 21.18 10.42 22.76
C ILE A 123 20.10 9.72 21.93
N GLY A 124 18.95 10.38 21.74
CA GLY A 124 17.81 9.92 20.95
C GLY A 124 16.52 9.84 21.76
N HIS A 125 15.43 9.36 21.14
CA HIS A 125 14.12 9.28 21.75
C HIS A 125 13.79 7.92 22.39
N SER A 126 13.11 7.94 23.53
CA SER A 126 12.42 6.77 24.10
C SER A 126 11.02 6.66 23.48
N MET A 127 10.70 5.52 22.87
CA MET A 127 9.36 5.30 22.29
C MET A 127 8.26 5.30 23.36
N LYS A 128 8.57 4.77 24.54
CA LYS A 128 7.68 4.82 25.69
C LYS A 128 7.33 6.26 26.07
N ASP A 129 8.34 7.11 26.26
CA ASP A 129 8.15 8.51 26.66
C ASP A 129 7.36 9.29 25.58
N ILE A 130 7.60 9.00 24.29
CA ILE A 130 6.80 9.58 23.19
C ILE A 130 5.33 9.20 23.32
N LEU A 131 5.02 7.92 23.53
CA LEU A 131 3.64 7.44 23.65
C LEU A 131 2.97 8.02 24.89
N GLU A 132 3.64 8.02 26.05
CA GLU A 132 3.10 8.56 27.30
C GLU A 132 2.82 10.06 27.22
N ALA A 133 3.69 10.82 26.53
CA ALA A 133 3.52 12.27 26.36
C ALA A 133 2.46 12.63 25.31
N HIS A 134 2.13 11.72 24.38
CA HIS A 134 1.20 12.02 23.29
C HIS A 134 -0.26 11.86 23.73
N GLN A 135 -0.74 12.82 24.52
CA GLN A 135 -2.13 12.88 24.98
C GLN A 135 -2.94 13.94 24.21
N PRO A 136 -4.19 13.64 23.84
CA PRO A 136 -5.01 14.58 23.09
C PRO A 136 -5.39 15.81 23.94
N PRO A 137 -5.38 17.03 23.37
CA PRO A 137 -5.71 18.26 24.11
C PRO A 137 -7.13 18.26 24.70
N SER A 138 -8.05 17.51 24.10
CA SER A 138 -9.49 17.55 24.43
C SER A 138 -9.94 16.53 25.46
N GLY A 139 -9.05 15.64 25.94
CA GLY A 139 -9.37 14.60 26.92
C GLY A 139 -10.40 13.54 26.49
N ARG A 140 -10.94 13.62 25.27
CA ARG A 140 -12.01 12.73 24.77
C ARG A 140 -11.56 11.28 24.49
N LEU A 141 -10.26 11.01 24.48
CA LEU A 141 -9.68 9.68 24.28
C LEU A 141 -9.09 9.09 25.57
N GLY A 142 -9.56 9.54 26.75
CA GLY A 142 -9.10 9.04 28.04
C GLY A 142 -7.61 9.31 28.26
N LYS A 143 -6.88 8.29 28.73
CA LYS A 143 -5.42 8.35 28.97
C LYS A 143 -4.57 8.24 27.69
N GLY A 144 -5.19 8.30 26.51
CA GLY A 144 -4.47 8.29 25.24
C GLY A 144 -3.67 7.01 25.04
N HIS A 145 -2.37 7.12 24.76
CA HIS A 145 -1.47 6.00 24.45
C HIS A 145 -0.77 5.38 25.67
N SER A 146 -1.16 5.75 26.89
CA SER A 146 -0.59 5.17 28.12
C SER A 146 -0.67 3.64 28.12
N GLY A 147 0.43 2.96 28.47
CA GLY A 147 0.52 1.50 28.55
C GLY A 147 0.57 0.76 27.19
N LEU A 148 0.52 1.48 26.07
CA LEU A 148 0.61 0.84 24.74
C LEU A 148 2.01 0.30 24.44
N TYR A 149 3.06 0.93 24.98
CA TYR A 149 4.43 0.47 24.75
C TYR A 149 4.61 -0.96 25.29
N GLU A 150 4.24 -1.18 26.55
CA GLU A 150 4.25 -2.50 27.21
C GLU A 150 3.31 -3.47 26.48
N THR A 151 2.05 -3.06 26.26
CA THR A 151 1.05 -3.89 25.56
C THR A 151 1.54 -4.42 24.21
N ILE A 152 2.22 -3.59 23.42
CA ILE A 152 2.75 -4.01 22.10
C ILE A 152 4.05 -4.80 22.26
N THR A 153 4.97 -4.38 23.12
CA THR A 153 6.30 -5.02 23.21
C THR A 153 6.27 -6.37 23.93
N GLU A 154 5.32 -6.59 24.83
CA GLU A 154 5.16 -7.84 25.57
C GLU A 154 4.32 -8.89 24.83
N SER A 155 3.48 -8.50 23.86
CA SER A 155 2.70 -9.43 23.05
C SER A 155 3.27 -9.65 21.65
N LEU A 156 3.73 -10.88 21.38
CA LEU A 156 4.11 -11.30 20.04
C LEU A 156 2.91 -11.35 19.08
N HIS A 157 1.70 -11.63 19.59
CA HIS A 157 0.49 -11.65 18.75
C HIS A 157 0.09 -10.25 18.30
N MET A 158 0.24 -9.23 19.16
CA MET A 158 0.03 -7.84 18.76
C MET A 158 1.07 -7.40 17.72
N GLN A 159 2.36 -7.72 17.94
CA GLN A 159 3.42 -7.40 16.97
C GLN A 159 3.20 -8.10 15.62
N LEU A 160 2.85 -9.38 15.63
CA LEU A 160 2.57 -10.14 14.42
C LEU A 160 1.32 -9.59 13.70
N GLY A 161 0.26 -9.26 14.43
CA GLY A 161 -0.93 -8.63 13.87
C GLY A 161 -0.61 -7.32 13.15
N LEU A 162 0.16 -6.44 13.78
CA LEU A 162 0.61 -5.18 13.17
C LEU A 162 1.53 -5.40 11.97
N ALA A 163 2.50 -6.32 12.08
CA ALA A 163 3.43 -6.63 11.00
C ALA A 163 2.71 -7.17 9.76
N LEU A 164 1.74 -8.09 9.96
CA LEU A 164 0.91 -8.63 8.88
C LEU A 164 0.00 -7.56 8.27
N ALA A 165 -0.57 -6.66 9.07
CA ALA A 165 -1.39 -5.56 8.55
C ALA A 165 -0.54 -4.60 7.69
N CYS A 166 0.62 -4.18 8.19
CA CYS A 166 1.54 -3.32 7.44
C CYS A 166 2.03 -3.99 6.15
N LEU A 167 2.41 -5.28 6.22
CA LEU A 167 2.87 -6.03 5.05
C LEU A 167 1.74 -6.30 4.06
N GLY A 168 0.52 -6.59 4.52
CA GLY A 168 -0.65 -6.77 3.67
C GLY A 168 -0.98 -5.52 2.85
N VAL A 169 -0.97 -4.35 3.50
CA VAL A 169 -1.13 -3.05 2.82
C VAL A 169 -0.02 -2.82 1.80
N ALA A 170 1.25 -3.03 2.19
CA ALA A 170 2.37 -2.86 1.26
C ALA A 170 2.32 -3.84 0.09
N THR A 171 1.88 -5.08 0.32
CA THR A 171 1.75 -6.12 -0.73
C THR A 171 0.67 -5.75 -1.73
N SER A 172 -0.48 -5.22 -1.28
CA SER A 172 -1.51 -4.73 -2.20
C SER A 172 -1.03 -3.50 -2.96
N LEU A 173 -0.30 -2.58 -2.31
CA LEU A 173 0.31 -1.43 -2.98
C LEU A 173 1.30 -1.86 -4.07
N VAL A 174 2.11 -2.90 -3.83
CA VAL A 174 3.00 -3.50 -4.83
C VAL A 174 2.18 -3.97 -6.04
N ALA A 175 1.08 -4.68 -5.84
CA ALA A 175 0.23 -5.12 -6.95
C ALA A 175 -0.30 -3.94 -7.78
N GLN A 176 -0.85 -2.91 -7.11
CA GLN A 176 -1.42 -1.73 -7.76
C GLN A 176 -0.37 -0.89 -8.50
N HIS A 177 0.81 -0.70 -7.90
CA HIS A 177 1.86 0.09 -8.54
C HIS A 177 2.54 -0.66 -9.67
N MET A 178 2.80 -1.97 -9.54
CA MET A 178 3.53 -2.71 -10.57
C MET A 178 2.78 -2.80 -11.90
N TYR A 179 1.45 -2.88 -11.90
CA TYR A 179 0.70 -2.91 -13.16
C TYR A 179 0.60 -1.51 -13.81
N ALA A 180 0.47 -0.46 -13.01
CA ALA A 180 0.30 0.92 -13.51
C ALA A 180 1.63 1.61 -13.84
N LEU A 181 2.71 1.27 -13.11
CA LEU A 181 4.06 1.80 -13.23
C LEU A 181 5.07 0.63 -13.36
N PRO A 182 5.15 -0.05 -14.53
CA PRO A 182 6.04 -1.20 -14.70
C PRO A 182 7.50 -0.83 -14.44
N SER A 183 8.18 -1.54 -13.55
CA SER A 183 9.60 -1.32 -13.21
C SER A 183 10.56 -2.17 -14.04
N TYR A 184 10.07 -3.24 -14.67
CA TYR A 184 10.89 -4.20 -15.41
C TYR A 184 10.70 -4.04 -16.91
N ALA A 185 11.82 -4.05 -17.65
CA ALA A 185 11.81 -3.88 -19.09
C ALA A 185 10.91 -4.91 -19.78
N PHE A 186 10.06 -4.43 -20.70
CA PHE A 186 9.12 -5.23 -21.50
C PHE A 186 8.01 -5.96 -20.72
N MET A 187 7.92 -5.81 -19.40
CA MET A 187 6.86 -6.45 -18.59
C MET A 187 5.46 -6.01 -19.03
N ALA A 188 5.30 -4.75 -19.44
CA ALA A 188 4.03 -4.22 -19.95
C ALA A 188 3.53 -4.89 -21.24
N LYS A 189 4.38 -5.67 -21.92
CA LYS A 189 4.05 -6.41 -23.14
C LYS A 189 3.80 -7.91 -22.87
N ASP A 190 4.16 -8.40 -21.70
CA ASP A 190 3.87 -9.76 -21.26
C ASP A 190 2.63 -9.78 -20.36
N PHE A 191 1.46 -9.87 -21.01
CA PHE A 191 0.18 -9.84 -20.33
C PHE A 191 -0.05 -11.04 -19.40
N VAL A 192 0.54 -12.19 -19.70
CA VAL A 192 0.40 -13.39 -18.86
C VAL A 192 1.16 -13.19 -17.56
N THR A 193 2.41 -12.72 -17.64
CA THR A 193 3.21 -12.42 -16.44
C THR A 193 2.58 -11.29 -15.63
N GLN A 194 2.11 -10.21 -16.27
CA GLN A 194 1.52 -9.07 -15.57
C GLN A 194 0.23 -9.45 -14.82
N SER A 195 -0.66 -10.22 -15.46
CA SER A 195 -1.90 -10.71 -14.82
C SER A 195 -1.60 -11.68 -13.67
N ALA A 196 -0.62 -12.58 -13.85
CA ALA A 196 -0.18 -13.48 -12.80
C ALA A 196 0.38 -12.73 -11.59
N LEU A 197 1.25 -11.74 -11.80
CA LEU A 197 1.85 -10.95 -10.72
C LEU A 197 0.83 -10.13 -9.93
N TYR A 198 -0.12 -9.48 -10.61
CA TYR A 198 -1.19 -8.72 -9.95
C TYR A 198 -2.04 -9.65 -9.08
N THR A 199 -2.52 -10.75 -9.66
CA THR A 199 -3.36 -11.73 -8.96
C THR A 199 -2.63 -12.32 -7.77
N HIS A 200 -1.38 -12.76 -7.97
CA HIS A 200 -0.54 -13.36 -6.93
C HIS A 200 -0.40 -12.44 -5.71
N HIS A 201 -0.01 -11.19 -5.91
CA HIS A 201 0.20 -10.25 -4.80
C HIS A 201 -1.13 -9.86 -4.13
N GLN A 202 -2.23 -9.73 -4.87
CA GLN A 202 -3.54 -9.44 -4.27
C GLN A 202 -4.05 -10.58 -3.38
N TYR A 203 -3.89 -11.84 -3.79
CA TYR A 203 -4.23 -12.98 -2.94
C TYR A 203 -3.34 -13.01 -1.69
N ILE A 204 -2.03 -12.85 -1.82
CA ILE A 204 -1.13 -12.79 -0.65
C ILE A 204 -1.54 -11.66 0.29
N ALA A 205 -1.83 -10.47 -0.23
CA ALA A 205 -2.29 -9.34 0.57
C ALA A 205 -3.56 -9.70 1.36
N GLY A 206 -4.54 -10.36 0.73
CA GLY A 206 -5.76 -10.84 1.39
C GLY A 206 -5.46 -11.80 2.56
N PHE A 207 -4.60 -12.81 2.35
CA PHE A 207 -4.18 -13.74 3.40
C PHE A 207 -3.45 -13.04 4.56
N LEU A 208 -2.53 -12.12 4.26
CA LEU A 208 -1.83 -11.33 5.27
C LEU A 208 -2.81 -10.48 6.09
N MET A 209 -3.77 -9.81 5.44
CA MET A 209 -4.77 -8.97 6.12
C MET A 209 -5.67 -9.80 7.03
N VAL A 210 -6.18 -10.95 6.58
CA VAL A 210 -6.99 -11.82 7.44
C VAL A 210 -6.18 -12.36 8.62
N GLY A 211 -4.93 -12.77 8.38
CA GLY A 211 -4.00 -13.20 9.43
C GLY A 211 -3.71 -12.11 10.46
N ALA A 212 -3.63 -10.84 10.04
CA ALA A 212 -3.43 -9.70 10.93
C ALA A 212 -4.55 -9.59 11.97
N PHE A 213 -5.81 -9.65 11.53
CA PHE A 213 -6.97 -9.60 12.42
C PHE A 213 -7.10 -10.85 13.27
N ALA A 214 -6.76 -12.03 12.74
CA ALA A 214 -6.73 -13.27 13.53
C ALA A 214 -5.75 -13.15 14.70
N HIS A 215 -4.54 -12.65 14.47
CA HIS A 215 -3.57 -12.41 15.53
C HIS A 215 -3.97 -11.29 16.49
N GLY A 216 -4.68 -10.26 16.02
CA GLY A 216 -5.33 -9.27 16.88
C GLY A 216 -6.38 -9.90 17.81
N ALA A 217 -7.21 -10.81 17.31
CA ALA A 217 -8.16 -11.54 18.13
C ALA A 217 -7.48 -12.47 19.14
N ILE A 218 -6.41 -13.17 18.74
CA ILE A 218 -5.60 -14.00 19.65
C ILE A 218 -4.99 -13.14 20.76
N PHE A 219 -4.47 -11.96 20.43
CA PHE A 219 -3.99 -10.98 21.41
C PHE A 219 -5.08 -10.62 22.42
N PHE A 220 -6.29 -10.30 21.98
CA PHE A 220 -7.39 -9.97 22.90
C PHE A 220 -7.76 -11.11 23.83
N VAL A 221 -7.64 -12.36 23.40
CA VAL A 221 -7.94 -13.53 24.24
C VAL A 221 -6.81 -13.79 25.24
N ARG A 222 -5.55 -13.81 24.77
CA ARG A 222 -4.42 -14.36 25.54
C ARG A 222 -3.60 -13.32 26.29
N ASP A 223 -3.37 -12.16 25.68
CA ASP A 223 -2.31 -11.26 26.10
C ASP A 223 -2.85 -9.90 26.57
N TYR A 224 -4.08 -9.54 26.19
CA TYR A 224 -4.69 -8.27 26.62
C TYR A 224 -5.00 -8.26 28.13
N ASP A 225 -4.34 -7.34 28.83
CA ASP A 225 -4.60 -6.99 30.22
C ASP A 225 -5.43 -5.70 30.34
N PRO A 226 -6.68 -5.77 30.85
CA PRO A 226 -7.53 -4.61 31.09
C PRO A 226 -6.95 -3.58 32.08
N GLU A 227 -6.15 -4.02 33.07
CA GLU A 227 -5.63 -3.10 34.08
C GLU A 227 -4.52 -2.21 33.52
N THR A 228 -3.56 -2.80 32.80
CA THR A 228 -2.51 -2.05 32.08
C THR A 228 -3.10 -1.10 31.04
N ASN A 229 -4.19 -1.48 30.39
CA ASN A 229 -4.84 -0.70 29.33
C ASN A 229 -5.96 0.23 29.82
N LYS A 230 -6.15 0.34 31.14
CA LYS A 230 -7.30 1.06 31.70
C LYS A 230 -7.39 2.51 31.23
N ASP A 231 -8.56 2.87 30.71
CA ASP A 231 -8.91 4.19 30.15
C ASP A 231 -8.05 4.65 28.95
N ASN A 232 -7.20 3.79 28.38
CA ASN A 232 -6.42 4.13 27.20
C ASN A 232 -7.25 3.93 25.90
N VAL A 233 -6.68 4.25 24.75
CA VAL A 233 -7.39 4.14 23.46
C VAL A 233 -7.91 2.74 23.15
N LEU A 234 -7.22 1.69 23.58
CA LEU A 234 -7.58 0.30 23.33
C LEU A 234 -8.77 -0.14 24.21
N ALA A 235 -8.73 0.20 25.50
CA ALA A 235 -9.86 -0.04 26.40
C ALA A 235 -11.10 0.73 25.96
N ARG A 236 -10.95 2.01 25.60
CA ARG A 236 -12.07 2.83 25.13
C ARG A 236 -12.73 2.22 23.90
N MET A 237 -11.96 1.75 22.93
CA MET A 237 -12.50 1.06 21.74
C MET A 237 -13.40 -0.13 22.13
N LEU A 238 -12.98 -0.93 23.11
CA LEU A 238 -13.77 -2.06 23.60
C LEU A 238 -15.08 -1.62 24.29
N GLU A 239 -15.09 -0.47 24.97
CA GLU A 239 -16.29 0.07 25.63
C GLU A 239 -17.41 0.48 24.66
N HIS A 240 -17.08 0.79 23.41
CA HIS A 240 -18.05 1.16 22.38
C HIS A 240 -18.02 0.21 21.16
N LYS A 241 -17.61 -1.05 21.38
CA LYS A 241 -17.52 -2.05 20.32
C LYS A 241 -18.83 -2.26 19.56
N GLU A 242 -19.98 -2.17 20.23
CA GLU A 242 -21.30 -2.32 19.62
C GLU A 242 -21.59 -1.20 18.61
N ALA A 243 -21.10 0.01 18.87
CA ALA A 243 -21.22 1.11 17.92
C ALA A 243 -20.37 0.86 16.67
N ILE A 244 -19.12 0.39 16.83
CA ILE A 244 -18.24 0.05 15.69
C ILE A 244 -18.88 -1.05 14.84
N ILE A 245 -19.31 -2.14 15.48
CA ILE A 245 -19.91 -3.30 14.80
C ILE A 245 -21.21 -2.89 14.09
N SER A 246 -22.08 -2.09 14.72
CA SER A 246 -23.35 -1.68 14.12
C SER A 246 -23.16 -0.76 12.91
N HIS A 247 -22.18 0.15 12.94
CA HIS A 247 -21.87 1.00 11.79
C HIS A 247 -21.28 0.19 10.63
N LEU A 248 -20.35 -0.73 10.89
CA LEU A 248 -19.83 -1.63 9.85
C LEU A 248 -20.95 -2.49 9.24
N SER A 249 -21.87 -2.99 10.07
CA SER A 249 -23.05 -3.72 9.60
C SER A 249 -23.94 -2.85 8.72
N TRP A 250 -24.21 -1.60 9.12
CA TRP A 250 -24.99 -0.67 8.32
C TRP A 250 -24.33 -0.39 6.96
N VAL A 251 -23.02 -0.12 6.93
CA VAL A 251 -22.30 0.13 5.66
C VAL A 251 -22.35 -1.09 4.75
N SER A 252 -22.09 -2.30 5.27
CA SER A 252 -22.19 -3.54 4.49
C SER A 252 -23.60 -3.75 3.92
N LEU A 253 -24.65 -3.55 4.72
CA LEU A 253 -26.03 -3.67 4.24
C LEU A 253 -26.37 -2.61 3.20
N PHE A 254 -25.97 -1.36 3.46
CA PHE A 254 -26.19 -0.24 2.55
C PHE A 254 -25.54 -0.51 1.19
N LEU A 255 -24.25 -0.85 1.16
CA LEU A 255 -23.53 -1.16 -0.07
C LEU A 255 -24.13 -2.39 -0.76
N GLY A 256 -24.51 -3.41 0.00
CA GLY A 256 -25.10 -4.65 -0.52
C GLY A 256 -26.41 -4.41 -1.26
N PHE A 257 -27.37 -3.75 -0.60
CA PHE A 257 -28.68 -3.48 -1.20
C PHE A 257 -28.60 -2.61 -2.45
N HIS A 258 -27.79 -1.54 -2.42
CA HIS A 258 -27.73 -0.60 -3.55
C HIS A 258 -26.90 -1.14 -4.71
N THR A 259 -25.75 -1.77 -4.45
CA THR A 259 -24.88 -2.29 -5.52
C THR A 259 -25.56 -3.45 -6.24
N LEU A 260 -26.07 -4.45 -5.50
CA LEU A 260 -26.79 -5.57 -6.10
C LEU A 260 -28.09 -5.10 -6.77
N GLY A 261 -28.81 -4.17 -6.15
CA GLY A 261 -30.02 -3.59 -6.71
C GLY A 261 -29.79 -2.92 -8.08
N LEU A 262 -28.68 -2.19 -8.23
CA LEU A 262 -28.30 -1.58 -9.51
C LEU A 262 -27.90 -2.63 -10.56
N TYR A 263 -27.14 -3.66 -10.19
CA TYR A 263 -26.83 -4.76 -11.11
C TYR A 263 -28.10 -5.45 -11.61
N VAL A 264 -29.00 -5.86 -10.70
CA VAL A 264 -30.26 -6.54 -11.05
C VAL A 264 -31.17 -5.63 -11.89
N HIS A 265 -31.25 -4.34 -11.57
CA HIS A 265 -31.98 -3.36 -12.38
C HIS A 265 -31.43 -3.31 -13.81
N ASN A 266 -30.11 -3.16 -13.95
CA ASN A 266 -29.46 -3.03 -15.25
C ASN A 266 -29.60 -4.30 -16.10
N ASP A 267 -29.47 -5.48 -15.49
CA ASP A 267 -29.71 -6.77 -16.15
C ASP A 267 -31.16 -6.91 -16.60
N THR A 268 -32.12 -6.50 -15.77
CA THR A 268 -33.56 -6.53 -16.12
C THR A 268 -33.86 -5.62 -17.31
N MET A 269 -33.29 -4.40 -17.33
CA MET A 269 -33.48 -3.47 -18.45
C MET A 269 -32.85 -3.99 -19.74
N MET A 270 -31.69 -4.66 -19.67
CA MET A 270 -31.08 -5.36 -20.81
C MET A 270 -31.95 -6.49 -21.32
N ALA A 271 -32.45 -7.35 -20.41
CA ALA A 271 -33.29 -8.49 -20.76
C ALA A 271 -34.60 -8.06 -21.44
N PHE A 272 -35.13 -6.89 -21.10
CA PHE A 272 -36.30 -6.29 -21.75
C PHE A 272 -35.99 -5.51 -23.04
N GLY A 273 -34.72 -5.47 -23.49
CA GLY A 273 -34.33 -4.79 -24.71
C GLY A 273 -34.37 -3.27 -24.63
N THR A 274 -34.31 -2.70 -23.42
CA THR A 274 -34.31 -1.25 -23.17
C THR A 274 -33.03 -0.82 -22.43
N PRO A 275 -31.84 -0.95 -23.06
CA PRO A 275 -30.56 -0.61 -22.44
C PRO A 275 -30.45 0.86 -21.99
N GLU A 276 -31.17 1.76 -22.65
CA GLU A 276 -31.22 3.19 -22.31
C GLU A 276 -31.85 3.49 -20.94
N LYS A 277 -32.56 2.52 -20.35
CA LYS A 277 -33.16 2.62 -19.01
C LYS A 277 -32.25 2.12 -17.89
N GLN A 278 -31.04 1.69 -18.22
CA GLN A 278 -30.03 1.39 -17.21
C GLN A 278 -29.68 2.64 -16.40
N ILE A 279 -29.30 2.42 -15.15
CA ILE A 279 -28.74 3.47 -14.29
C ILE A 279 -27.23 3.35 -14.40
N LEU A 280 -26.62 4.29 -15.14
CA LEU A 280 -25.19 4.37 -15.38
C LEU A 280 -24.62 5.60 -14.67
N VAL A 281 -24.00 5.36 -13.51
CA VAL A 281 -23.42 6.43 -12.68
C VAL A 281 -21.95 6.61 -13.04
N GLU A 282 -21.56 7.82 -13.44
CA GLU A 282 -20.17 8.15 -13.71
C GLU A 282 -19.36 8.29 -12.40
N PRO A 283 -18.14 7.70 -12.31
CA PRO A 283 -17.28 7.82 -11.14
C PRO A 283 -16.55 9.17 -11.12
N VAL A 284 -17.30 10.28 -11.05
CA VAL A 284 -16.78 11.65 -11.19
C VAL A 284 -15.66 12.00 -10.21
N PHE A 285 -15.69 11.46 -8.99
CA PHE A 285 -14.62 11.68 -8.01
C PHE A 285 -13.31 11.02 -8.42
N ALA A 286 -13.37 9.79 -8.96
CA ALA A 286 -12.17 9.12 -9.45
C ALA A 286 -11.66 9.76 -10.74
N GLN A 287 -12.55 10.17 -11.65
CA GLN A 287 -12.18 10.92 -12.87
C GLN A 287 -11.51 12.26 -12.52
N TRP A 288 -12.01 12.94 -11.47
CA TRP A 288 -11.38 14.16 -10.94
C TRP A 288 -9.96 13.90 -10.43
N ILE A 289 -9.70 12.78 -9.74
CA ILE A 289 -8.34 12.39 -9.31
C ILE A 289 -7.43 12.15 -10.53
N GLN A 290 -7.92 11.49 -11.57
CA GLN A 290 -7.13 11.30 -12.80
C GLN A 290 -6.79 12.65 -13.45
N ALA A 291 -7.75 13.57 -13.51
CA ALA A 291 -7.51 14.92 -14.04
C ALA A 291 -6.57 15.75 -13.16
N ALA A 292 -6.74 15.69 -11.83
CA ALA A 292 -5.81 16.30 -10.88
C ALA A 292 -4.37 15.79 -11.04
N SER A 293 -4.22 14.56 -11.54
CA SER A 293 -2.95 13.91 -11.88
C SER A 293 -2.45 14.25 -13.29
N GLY A 294 -3.16 15.08 -14.07
CA GLY A 294 -2.75 15.55 -15.40
C GLY A 294 -3.41 14.85 -16.58
N LYS A 295 -4.44 14.03 -16.35
CA LYS A 295 -5.17 13.37 -17.44
C LYS A 295 -6.20 14.30 -18.07
N ALA A 296 -6.01 14.64 -19.34
CA ALA A 296 -6.84 15.61 -20.06
C ALA A 296 -8.19 15.05 -20.54
N ALA A 297 -8.36 13.73 -20.57
CA ALA A 297 -9.49 13.05 -21.23
C ALA A 297 -10.88 13.37 -20.67
N TYR A 298 -10.98 13.95 -19.47
CA TYR A 298 -12.25 14.26 -18.78
C TYR A 298 -12.64 15.74 -18.84
N GLY A 299 -11.74 16.62 -19.31
CA GLY A 299 -12.04 18.05 -19.44
C GLY A 299 -12.15 18.83 -18.12
N PHE A 300 -11.69 18.27 -16.99
CA PHE A 300 -11.56 19.04 -15.75
C PHE A 300 -10.30 19.92 -15.80
N ASP A 301 -10.46 21.21 -15.50
CA ASP A 301 -9.35 22.16 -15.41
C ASP A 301 -8.90 22.31 -13.94
N VAL A 302 -8.17 21.31 -13.43
CA VAL A 302 -7.75 21.24 -12.02
C VAL A 302 -6.31 20.74 -11.87
N LEU A 303 -5.57 21.33 -10.94
CA LEU A 303 -4.21 20.91 -10.55
C LEU A 303 -3.31 20.64 -11.78
N LEU A 304 -2.82 19.42 -11.96
CA LEU A 304 -1.86 19.10 -13.03
C LEU A 304 -2.49 19.08 -14.44
N ALA A 305 -3.82 19.04 -14.56
CA ALA A 305 -4.49 19.25 -15.85
C ALA A 305 -4.59 20.72 -16.25
N ASN A 306 -4.39 21.66 -15.30
CA ASN A 306 -4.34 23.09 -15.59
C ASN A 306 -2.88 23.52 -15.82
N PRO A 307 -2.49 24.02 -17.00
CA PRO A 307 -1.12 24.41 -17.30
C PRO A 307 -0.62 25.62 -16.49
N GLU A 308 -1.52 26.45 -15.98
CA GLU A 308 -1.23 27.67 -15.20
C GLU A 308 -1.22 27.42 -13.68
N SER A 309 -1.65 26.22 -13.24
CA SER A 309 -1.65 25.86 -11.82
C SER A 309 -0.24 25.91 -11.22
N PRO A 310 -0.06 26.43 -10.00
CA PRO A 310 1.23 26.41 -9.31
C PRO A 310 1.86 25.02 -9.22
N ALA A 311 1.03 23.98 -9.09
CA ALA A 311 1.50 22.59 -9.07
C ALA A 311 2.15 22.18 -10.40
N THR A 312 1.56 22.60 -11.53
CA THR A 312 2.05 22.33 -12.88
C THR A 312 3.33 23.11 -13.16
N VAL A 313 3.34 24.41 -12.85
CA VAL A 313 4.50 25.28 -13.05
C VAL A 313 5.72 24.75 -12.28
N ALA A 314 5.53 24.34 -11.02
CA ALA A 314 6.62 23.82 -10.18
C ALA A 314 7.23 22.49 -10.69
N GLY A 315 6.43 21.61 -11.31
CA GLY A 315 6.90 20.33 -11.83
C GLY A 315 7.42 20.37 -13.28
N SER A 316 7.08 21.42 -14.03
CA SER A 316 7.23 21.52 -15.49
C SER A 316 8.65 21.33 -16.04
N GLN A 317 9.69 21.59 -15.24
CA GLN A 317 11.09 21.52 -15.67
C GLN A 317 11.81 20.22 -15.27
N ILE A 318 11.14 19.30 -14.58
CA ILE A 318 11.79 18.11 -14.01
C ILE A 318 11.11 16.82 -14.48
N TRP A 319 10.09 16.35 -13.76
CA TRP A 319 9.45 15.04 -13.99
C TRP A 319 8.12 15.13 -14.75
N LEU A 320 7.49 16.31 -14.75
CA LEU A 320 6.11 16.47 -15.18
C LEU A 320 5.90 16.27 -16.69
N PRO A 321 6.79 16.72 -17.61
CA PRO A 321 6.57 16.53 -19.04
C PRO A 321 6.37 15.07 -19.45
N ASN A 322 7.27 14.18 -19.03
CA ASN A 322 7.18 12.76 -19.36
C ASN A 322 6.07 12.05 -18.59
N TRP A 323 5.73 12.52 -17.39
CA TRP A 323 4.54 12.06 -16.67
C TRP A 323 3.25 12.38 -17.44
N LEU A 324 3.10 13.62 -17.92
CA LEU A 324 1.94 14.05 -18.70
C LEU A 324 1.85 13.31 -20.04
N GLU A 325 2.99 13.02 -20.67
CA GLU A 325 3.04 12.15 -21.85
C GLU A 325 2.54 10.73 -21.50
N ALA A 326 3.07 10.13 -20.44
CA ALA A 326 2.73 8.76 -20.05
C ALA A 326 1.24 8.62 -19.72
N ILE A 327 0.69 9.50 -18.87
CA ILE A 327 -0.72 9.43 -18.41
C ILE A 327 -1.73 9.73 -19.54
N ASN A 328 -1.33 10.44 -20.59
CA ASN A 328 -2.19 10.77 -21.74
C ASN A 328 -1.93 9.89 -22.99
N SER A 329 -0.94 9.00 -22.97
CA SER A 329 -0.56 8.19 -24.15
C SER A 329 -1.68 7.24 -24.64
N GLY A 330 -2.56 6.78 -23.76
CA GLY A 330 -3.60 5.79 -24.04
C GLY A 330 -3.07 4.38 -24.40
N LYS A 331 -1.76 4.15 -24.29
CA LYS A 331 -1.08 2.90 -24.71
C LYS A 331 -0.49 2.10 -23.55
N ASN A 332 -0.73 2.53 -22.31
CA ASN A 332 -0.25 1.89 -21.09
C ASN A 332 -1.39 1.78 -20.07
N SER A 333 -1.07 1.24 -18.89
CA SER A 333 -2.02 1.05 -17.80
C SER A 333 -2.00 2.16 -16.74
N LEU A 334 -1.26 3.26 -16.97
CA LEU A 334 -1.17 4.37 -16.04
C LEU A 334 -2.48 5.16 -16.06
N PHE A 335 -3.24 5.08 -14.96
CA PHE A 335 -4.58 5.68 -14.84
C PHE A 335 -5.48 5.34 -16.04
N LEU A 336 -5.93 4.09 -16.17
CA LEU A 336 -6.87 3.67 -17.22
C LEU A 336 -8.14 4.53 -17.24
N LYS A 337 -8.74 4.71 -18.41
CA LYS A 337 -10.02 5.45 -18.51
C LYS A 337 -11.12 4.63 -17.83
N ILE A 338 -11.75 5.24 -16.84
CA ILE A 338 -12.85 4.66 -16.06
C ILE A 338 -14.21 5.28 -16.42
N GLY A 339 -15.28 4.49 -16.25
CA GLY A 339 -16.66 4.86 -16.49
C GLY A 339 -17.66 4.12 -15.58
N PRO A 340 -18.93 3.97 -15.99
CA PRO A 340 -19.98 3.45 -15.12
C PRO A 340 -19.81 1.98 -14.69
N GLY A 341 -19.19 1.14 -15.52
CA GLY A 341 -18.85 -0.23 -15.14
C GLY A 341 -17.85 -0.26 -13.99
N ASP A 342 -16.82 0.60 -14.05
CA ASP A 342 -15.83 0.75 -12.98
C ASP A 342 -16.48 1.26 -11.69
N PHE A 343 -17.45 2.17 -11.78
CA PHE A 343 -18.20 2.64 -10.60
C PHE A 343 -18.85 1.48 -9.85
N LEU A 344 -19.58 0.61 -10.56
CA LEU A 344 -20.30 -0.50 -9.94
C LEU A 344 -19.36 -1.53 -9.30
N VAL A 345 -18.29 -1.93 -10.01
CA VAL A 345 -17.35 -2.93 -9.48
C VAL A 345 -16.58 -2.38 -8.27
N HIS A 346 -16.22 -1.09 -8.24
CA HIS A 346 -15.58 -0.50 -7.06
C HIS A 346 -16.51 -0.48 -5.83
N HIS A 347 -17.82 -0.33 -6.02
CA HIS A 347 -18.79 -0.45 -4.93
C HIS A 347 -18.98 -1.90 -4.49
N ALA A 348 -18.87 -2.88 -5.40
CA ALA A 348 -18.85 -4.29 -5.05
C ALA A 348 -17.59 -4.67 -4.26
N ILE A 349 -16.41 -4.17 -4.66
CA ILE A 349 -15.17 -4.30 -3.91
C ILE A 349 -15.31 -3.66 -2.51
N ALA A 350 -15.88 -2.45 -2.44
CA ALA A 350 -16.12 -1.78 -1.16
C ALA A 350 -17.05 -2.60 -0.26
N LEU A 351 -18.15 -3.15 -0.78
CA LEU A 351 -19.05 -4.05 -0.05
C LEU A 351 -18.28 -5.24 0.54
N ALA A 352 -17.49 -5.91 -0.28
CA ALA A 352 -16.80 -7.12 0.10
C ALA A 352 -15.69 -6.83 1.14
N LEU A 353 -14.95 -5.73 0.99
CA LEU A 353 -13.97 -5.25 1.98
C LEU A 353 -14.63 -4.89 3.32
N HIS A 354 -15.74 -4.15 3.33
CA HIS A 354 -16.43 -3.77 4.56
C HIS A 354 -17.03 -4.99 5.26
N THR A 355 -17.55 -5.95 4.51
CA THR A 355 -18.13 -7.18 5.07
C THR A 355 -17.06 -8.10 5.62
N THR A 356 -15.94 -8.28 4.92
CA THR A 356 -14.77 -9.00 5.45
C THR A 356 -14.27 -8.35 6.74
N THR A 357 -14.15 -7.02 6.75
CA THR A 357 -13.73 -6.24 7.92
C THR A 357 -14.71 -6.38 9.08
N LEU A 358 -16.02 -6.32 8.82
CA LEU A 358 -17.07 -6.52 9.82
C LEU A 358 -16.91 -7.86 10.53
N ILE A 359 -16.74 -8.95 9.78
CA ILE A 359 -16.61 -10.30 10.33
C ILE A 359 -15.35 -10.38 11.23
N LEU A 360 -14.21 -9.89 10.73
CA LEU A 360 -12.94 -9.91 11.46
C LEU A 360 -12.96 -9.04 12.71
N VAL A 361 -13.44 -7.79 12.60
CA VAL A 361 -13.51 -6.84 13.71
C VAL A 361 -14.48 -7.35 14.77
N LYS A 362 -15.68 -7.81 14.39
CA LYS A 362 -16.63 -8.39 15.34
C LYS A 362 -16.05 -9.62 16.02
N GLY A 363 -15.37 -10.50 15.27
CA GLY A 363 -14.66 -11.66 15.82
C GLY A 363 -13.65 -11.29 16.89
N ALA A 364 -12.84 -10.25 16.65
CA ALA A 364 -11.83 -9.77 17.60
C ALA A 364 -12.46 -9.06 18.83
N LEU A 365 -13.44 -8.18 18.63
CA LEU A 365 -14.04 -7.38 19.72
C LEU A 365 -14.96 -8.21 20.65
N ASP A 366 -15.56 -9.29 20.14
CA ASP A 366 -16.33 -10.26 20.93
C ASP A 366 -15.49 -11.45 21.41
N ALA A 367 -14.17 -11.42 21.21
CA ALA A 367 -13.32 -12.57 21.49
C ALA A 367 -13.23 -12.90 22.97
N ARG A 368 -13.24 -11.87 23.84
CA ARG A 368 -13.21 -12.06 25.29
C ARG A 368 -14.56 -12.44 25.89
N GLY A 369 -15.65 -12.08 25.22
CA GLY A 369 -17.00 -12.31 25.69
C GLY A 369 -18.05 -11.53 24.89
N SER A 370 -19.24 -12.12 24.79
CA SER A 370 -20.44 -11.48 24.24
C SER A 370 -21.62 -11.73 25.18
N LYS A 371 -22.80 -11.16 24.89
CA LYS A 371 -24.01 -11.42 25.70
C LYS A 371 -24.41 -12.91 25.72
N LEU A 372 -24.14 -13.65 24.64
CA LEU A 372 -24.50 -15.07 24.51
C LEU A 372 -23.53 -16.01 25.24
N MET A 373 -22.26 -15.61 25.37
CA MET A 373 -21.19 -16.34 26.06
C MET A 373 -20.23 -15.32 26.69
N PRO A 374 -20.49 -14.85 27.92
CA PRO A 374 -19.71 -13.79 28.56
C PRO A 374 -18.29 -14.19 28.96
N ASP A 375 -18.07 -15.47 29.21
CA ASP A 375 -16.84 -16.12 29.69
C ASP A 375 -15.99 -16.70 28.55
N LYS A 376 -16.19 -16.22 27.31
CA LYS A 376 -15.54 -16.76 26.11
C LYS A 376 -14.00 -16.81 26.19
N LYS A 377 -13.39 -15.82 26.84
CA LYS A 377 -11.93 -15.77 27.05
C LYS A 377 -11.38 -17.04 27.74
N ASP A 378 -12.19 -17.71 28.57
CA ASP A 378 -11.76 -18.86 29.37
C ASP A 378 -11.64 -20.14 28.53
N PHE A 379 -12.18 -20.12 27.30
CA PHE A 379 -12.16 -21.24 26.34
C PHE A 379 -11.06 -21.09 25.26
N GLY A 380 -10.37 -19.95 25.23
CA GLY A 380 -9.32 -19.67 24.26
C GLY A 380 -9.83 -19.23 22.88
N PHE A 381 -8.93 -19.26 21.89
CA PHE A 381 -9.20 -18.71 20.55
C PHE A 381 -10.03 -19.65 19.65
N SER A 382 -9.85 -20.96 19.80
CA SER A 382 -10.48 -21.98 18.95
C SER A 382 -11.14 -23.04 19.81
N PHE A 383 -12.45 -23.14 19.71
CA PHE A 383 -13.27 -24.15 20.39
C PHE A 383 -14.57 -24.38 19.61
N PRO A 384 -15.19 -25.58 19.69
CA PRO A 384 -16.27 -25.94 18.77
C PRO A 384 -17.57 -25.13 18.93
N CYS A 385 -18.04 -25.00 20.18
CA CYS A 385 -19.25 -24.29 20.59
C CYS A 385 -19.32 -24.28 22.13
N ASP A 386 -20.38 -23.69 22.69
CA ASP A 386 -20.80 -23.85 24.09
C ASP A 386 -22.12 -24.64 24.20
N GLY A 387 -22.24 -25.69 23.37
CA GLY A 387 -23.37 -26.61 23.32
C GLY A 387 -24.64 -26.07 22.64
N PRO A 388 -25.70 -26.91 22.55
CA PRO A 388 -26.97 -26.55 21.89
C PRO A 388 -27.89 -25.68 22.76
N GLY A 389 -27.51 -25.40 24.02
CA GLY A 389 -28.29 -24.55 24.92
C GLY A 389 -28.39 -23.09 24.42
N ARG A 390 -29.24 -22.30 25.08
CA ARG A 390 -29.40 -20.84 24.83
C ARG A 390 -29.73 -20.47 23.36
N GLY A 391 -30.35 -21.38 22.61
CA GLY A 391 -30.70 -21.21 21.20
C GLY A 391 -29.67 -21.76 20.20
N GLY A 392 -28.55 -22.31 20.69
CA GLY A 392 -27.45 -22.84 19.88
C GLY A 392 -26.26 -21.88 19.80
N THR A 393 -25.05 -22.41 19.91
CA THR A 393 -23.79 -21.63 19.96
C THR A 393 -22.76 -22.09 18.92
N CYS A 394 -23.23 -22.61 17.78
CA CYS A 394 -22.37 -22.97 16.66
C CYS A 394 -21.58 -21.75 16.17
N ASP A 395 -20.34 -21.97 15.73
CA ASP A 395 -19.46 -20.97 15.13
C ASP A 395 -19.30 -19.68 15.97
N ILE A 396 -19.24 -19.82 17.30
CA ILE A 396 -19.20 -18.70 18.24
C ILE A 396 -17.79 -18.26 18.61
N SER A 397 -16.77 -19.08 18.33
CA SER A 397 -15.38 -18.80 18.70
C SER A 397 -14.78 -17.71 17.81
N PRO A 398 -13.70 -17.03 18.26
CA PRO A 398 -12.99 -16.07 17.42
C PRO A 398 -12.35 -16.73 16.18
N TRP A 399 -11.93 -17.99 16.28
CA TRP A 399 -11.44 -18.76 15.15
C TRP A 399 -12.52 -18.98 14.08
N ASP A 400 -13.78 -19.19 14.49
CA ASP A 400 -14.89 -19.37 13.53
C ASP A 400 -15.16 -18.07 12.75
N ALA A 401 -14.97 -16.90 13.38
CA ALA A 401 -15.02 -15.63 12.66
C ALA A 401 -13.88 -15.49 11.63
N PHE A 402 -12.67 -15.95 11.95
CA PHE A 402 -11.58 -16.05 10.97
C PHE A 402 -11.95 -16.98 9.81
N TYR A 403 -12.50 -18.16 10.11
CA TYR A 403 -12.96 -19.14 9.11
C TYR A 403 -14.01 -18.52 8.16
N LEU A 404 -15.02 -17.82 8.69
CA LEU A 404 -16.04 -17.15 7.88
C LEU A 404 -15.45 -16.00 7.05
N ALA A 405 -14.52 -15.24 7.61
CA ALA A 405 -13.86 -14.13 6.91
C ALA A 405 -12.99 -14.62 5.74
N MET A 406 -12.44 -15.84 5.79
CA MET A 406 -11.68 -16.40 4.67
C MET A 406 -12.52 -16.57 3.41
N PHE A 407 -13.79 -17.00 3.51
CA PHE A 407 -14.68 -17.06 2.36
C PHE A 407 -14.92 -15.68 1.76
N TRP A 408 -15.16 -14.68 2.61
CA TRP A 408 -15.37 -13.31 2.17
C TRP A 408 -14.12 -12.69 1.56
N MET A 409 -12.94 -12.98 2.10
CA MET A 409 -11.67 -12.55 1.52
C MET A 409 -11.47 -13.15 0.13
N LEU A 410 -11.66 -14.46 -0.04
CA LEU A 410 -11.54 -15.10 -1.35
C LEU A 410 -12.53 -14.52 -2.37
N ASN A 411 -13.78 -14.26 -1.94
CA ASN A 411 -14.78 -13.59 -2.77
C ASN A 411 -14.46 -12.10 -3.04
N THR A 412 -13.70 -11.43 -2.16
CA THR A 412 -13.31 -10.03 -2.35
C THR A 412 -12.17 -9.89 -3.36
N ILE A 413 -11.25 -10.86 -3.36
CA ILE A 413 -10.07 -10.84 -4.23
C ILE A 413 -10.36 -11.44 -5.61
N GLY A 414 -11.25 -12.43 -5.69
CA GLY A 414 -11.77 -12.96 -6.95
C GLY A 414 -12.74 -11.98 -7.60
#